data_AF-A0A430Q0W8-F1
#
_entry.id   AF-A0A430Q0W8-F1
#
_cell.length_a   1.000
_cell.length_b   1.000
_cell.length_c   1.000
_cell.angle_alpha   90.00
_cell.angle_beta   90.00
_cell.angle_gamma   90.00
#
_symmetry.space_group_name_H-M   'P 1'
#
loop_
_entity.id
_entity.type
_entity.pdbx_description
1 polymer ?
#
loop_
_entity_poly.entity_id
_entity_poly.type
_entity_poly.pdbx_seq_one_letter_code
_entity_poly.pdbx_strand_id
1 'polypeptide(L)'
;MFTLAPEYKQDIQPPWKPDVVDEKDTKYVPDEFKDTSVDLTPPNDDEDNMNRIVDGPYFEQFSFHGSRQSLNSRVSGYSFGDTF
;
A
#
# COMPACT_ATOMS: atom_id res chain seq x y z
N MET A 1 -25.52 -22.43 2.08
CA MET A 1 -24.72 -21.49 1.27
C MET A 1 -25.16 -20.08 1.65
N PHE A 2 -24.26 -19.22 2.08
CA PHE A 2 -24.58 -17.82 2.39
C PHE A 2 -24.15 -16.95 1.21
N THR A 3 -25.12 -16.29 0.56
CA THR A 3 -24.84 -15.29 -0.47
C THR A 3 -24.41 -14.01 0.24
N LEU A 4 -23.21 -13.51 -0.08
CA LEU A 4 -22.77 -12.21 0.42
C LEU A 4 -23.73 -11.12 -0.09
N ALA A 5 -24.09 -10.19 0.80
CA ALA A 5 -24.88 -9.04 0.44
C ALA A 5 -24.17 -8.21 -0.67
N PRO A 6 -24.92 -7.54 -1.56
CA PRO A 6 -24.36 -6.78 -2.68
C PRO A 6 -23.36 -5.69 -2.26
N GLU A 7 -23.46 -5.20 -1.02
CA GLU A 7 -22.50 -4.29 -0.40
C GLU A 7 -21.06 -4.84 -0.40
N TYR A 8 -20.87 -6.15 -0.21
CA TYR A 8 -19.55 -6.79 -0.18
C TYR A 8 -18.92 -6.99 -1.57
N LYS A 9 -19.70 -6.82 -2.64
CA LYS A 9 -19.23 -7.02 -4.04
C LYS A 9 -18.96 -5.71 -4.77
N GLN A 10 -19.16 -4.57 -4.12
CA GLN A 10 -19.15 -3.25 -4.77
C GLN A 10 -20.21 -3.12 -5.89
N ASP A 11 -21.29 -3.89 -5.81
CA ASP A 11 -22.39 -3.87 -6.79
C ASP A 11 -23.33 -2.66 -6.60
N ILE A 12 -23.21 -1.97 -5.46
CA ILE A 12 -23.92 -0.72 -5.17
C ILE A 12 -23.07 0.45 -5.67
N GLN A 13 -23.58 1.19 -6.65
CA GLN A 13 -22.89 2.38 -7.15
C GLN A 13 -22.84 3.46 -6.07
N PRO A 14 -21.66 4.07 -5.82
CA PRO A 14 -21.56 5.17 -4.87
C PRO A 14 -22.37 6.37 -5.37
N PRO A 15 -22.91 7.20 -4.46
CA PRO A 15 -23.71 8.36 -4.83
C PRO A 15 -22.91 9.45 -5.57
N TRP A 16 -21.58 9.37 -5.51
CA TRP A 16 -20.67 10.31 -6.15
C TRP A 16 -19.51 9.57 -6.80
N LYS A 17 -19.11 10.04 -7.98
CA LYS A 17 -17.94 9.55 -8.72
C LYS A 17 -16.88 10.65 -8.79
N PRO A 18 -15.63 10.38 -8.35
CA PRO A 18 -14.53 11.32 -8.48
C PRO A 18 -14.14 11.50 -9.95
N ASP A 19 -13.86 12.74 -10.34
CA ASP A 19 -13.51 13.14 -11.71
C ASP A 19 -11.98 13.12 -11.90
N VAL A 20 -11.39 11.94 -11.79
CA VAL A 20 -9.93 11.74 -11.89
C VAL A 20 -9.49 11.71 -13.36
N VAL A 21 -8.52 12.54 -13.73
CA VAL A 21 -8.02 12.63 -15.12
C VAL A 21 -7.02 11.53 -15.45
N ASP A 22 -6.08 11.24 -14.53
CA ASP A 22 -5.05 10.21 -14.68
C ASP A 22 -4.62 9.60 -13.33
N GLU A 23 -3.67 8.66 -13.36
CA GLU A 23 -3.17 7.94 -12.17
C GLU A 23 -2.40 8.83 -11.18
N LYS A 24 -1.98 10.04 -11.59
CA LYS A 24 -1.18 10.97 -10.79
C LYS A 24 -1.98 12.22 -10.38
N ASP A 25 -3.26 12.27 -10.73
CA ASP A 25 -4.13 13.38 -10.41
C ASP A 25 -4.30 13.53 -8.90
N THR A 26 -3.85 14.67 -8.39
CA THR A 26 -3.91 15.01 -6.97
C THR A 26 -5.05 15.96 -6.64
N LYS A 27 -6.04 16.18 -7.51
CA LYS A 27 -7.10 17.19 -7.30
C LYS A 27 -7.87 17.07 -5.97
N TYR A 28 -7.95 15.87 -5.40
CA TYR A 28 -8.60 15.61 -4.11
C TYR A 28 -7.62 15.52 -2.93
N VAL A 29 -6.32 15.71 -3.17
CA VAL A 29 -5.30 15.93 -2.14
C VAL A 29 -5.35 17.42 -1.73
N PRO A 30 -5.28 17.76 -0.43
CA PRO A 30 -5.21 19.15 0.01
C PRO A 30 -3.96 19.88 -0.52
N ASP A 31 -4.09 21.16 -0.86
CA ASP A 31 -3.00 21.96 -1.44
C ASP A 31 -1.82 22.14 -0.48
N GLU A 32 -2.09 22.14 0.84
CA GLU A 32 -1.06 22.18 1.89
C GLU A 32 -0.02 21.05 1.80
N PHE A 33 -0.35 19.92 1.16
CA PHE A 33 0.58 18.80 0.93
C PHE A 33 1.12 18.75 -0.51
N LYS A 34 0.48 19.43 -1.47
CA LYS A 34 0.97 19.48 -2.86
C LYS A 34 2.11 20.47 -3.01
N ASP A 35 2.01 21.58 -2.28
CA ASP A 35 2.97 22.69 -2.35
C ASP A 35 4.22 22.40 -1.49
N THR A 36 4.20 21.36 -0.66
CA THR A 36 5.36 20.91 0.09
C THR A 36 6.32 20.12 -0.79
N SER A 37 7.61 20.36 -0.61
CA SER A 37 8.65 19.59 -1.30
C SER A 37 8.66 18.13 -0.82
N VAL A 38 8.97 17.23 -1.75
CA VAL A 38 9.08 15.79 -1.47
C VAL A 38 10.46 15.51 -0.91
N ASP A 39 10.63 15.77 0.39
CA ASP A 39 11.89 15.57 1.10
C ASP A 39 11.70 14.63 2.28
N LEU A 40 12.65 13.72 2.47
CA LEU A 40 12.77 12.97 3.72
C LEU A 40 13.56 13.82 4.69
N THR A 41 12.98 14.14 5.84
CA THR A 41 13.73 14.76 6.94
C THR A 41 14.90 13.84 7.28
N PRO A 42 16.15 14.28 7.10
CA PRO A 42 17.31 13.49 7.49
C PRO A 42 17.16 13.14 8.97
N PRO A 43 17.56 11.94 9.37
CA PRO A 43 17.54 11.63 10.78
C PRO A 43 18.53 12.53 11.54
N ASN A 44 18.23 12.81 12.81
CA ASN A 44 19.13 13.58 13.66
C ASN A 44 20.42 12.78 13.91
N ASP A 45 21.57 13.47 13.88
CA ASP A 45 22.88 12.92 14.24
C ASP A 45 23.04 12.70 15.76
N ASP A 46 21.98 12.91 16.55
CA ASP A 46 21.96 12.56 17.96
C ASP A 46 22.16 11.04 18.09
N GLU A 47 23.38 10.63 18.46
CA GLU A 47 23.77 9.21 18.57
C GLU A 47 22.76 8.40 19.41
N ASP A 48 22.17 9.03 20.43
CA ASP A 48 21.14 8.44 21.29
C ASP A 48 19.84 8.04 20.55
N ASN A 49 19.46 8.75 19.48
CA ASN A 49 18.26 8.43 18.70
C ASN A 49 18.53 7.26 17.75
N MET A 50 19.68 7.28 17.08
CA MET A 50 20.11 6.23 16.16
C MET A 50 20.33 4.89 16.86
N ASN A 51 21.00 4.91 18.02
CA ASN A 51 21.26 3.70 18.80
C ASN A 51 19.94 3.03 19.25
N ARG A 52 18.90 3.80 19.58
CA ARG A 52 17.58 3.24 19.94
C ARG A 52 16.85 2.56 18.79
N ILE A 53 17.14 2.93 17.54
CA ILE A 53 16.53 2.33 16.35
C ILE A 53 17.30 1.07 15.94
N VAL A 54 18.64 1.12 15.99
CA VAL A 54 19.51 -0.02 15.62
C VAL A 54 19.50 -1.12 16.67
N ASP A 55 19.59 -0.75 17.96
CA ASP A 55 19.54 -1.70 19.09
C ASP A 55 18.08 -1.95 19.56
N GLY A 56 17.11 -1.35 18.87
CA GLY A 56 15.70 -1.50 19.14
C GLY A 56 15.14 -2.88 18.73
N PRO A 57 13.86 -3.17 19.05
CA PRO A 57 13.24 -4.41 18.64
C PRO A 57 13.20 -4.53 17.12
N TYR A 58 13.66 -5.67 16.60
CA TYR A 58 13.53 -5.96 15.18
C TYR A 58 12.04 -6.11 14.81
N PHE A 59 11.61 -5.39 13.78
CA PHE A 59 10.23 -5.48 13.29
C PHE A 59 10.08 -6.71 12.38
N GLU A 60 9.78 -7.86 12.97
CA GLU A 60 9.71 -9.17 12.28
C GLU A 60 8.81 -9.19 11.04
N GLN A 61 7.77 -8.35 11.00
CA GLN A 61 6.77 -8.29 9.93
C GLN A 61 6.93 -7.07 9.00
N PHE A 62 8.02 -6.32 9.12
CA PHE A 62 8.24 -5.10 8.33
C PHE A 62 8.57 -5.42 6.86
N SER A 63 9.35 -6.47 6.64
CA SER A 63 9.82 -6.90 5.34
C SER A 63 8.78 -7.74 4.60
N PHE A 64 7.58 -7.17 4.38
CA PHE A 64 6.57 -7.80 3.55
C PHE A 64 6.94 -7.69 2.08
N HIS A 65 7.45 -8.79 1.54
CA HIS A 65 7.56 -8.98 0.10
C HIS A 65 6.28 -9.67 -0.33
N GLY A 66 5.29 -8.87 -0.74
CA GLY A 66 4.04 -9.42 -1.24
C GLY A 66 4.34 -10.47 -2.29
N SER A 67 3.83 -11.69 -2.10
CA SER A 67 3.79 -12.64 -3.20
C SER A 67 2.94 -11.97 -4.26
N ARG A 68 3.56 -11.49 -5.35
CA ARG A 68 2.85 -10.90 -6.50
C ARG A 68 1.83 -11.90 -7.09
N GLN A 69 1.82 -13.15 -6.62
CA GLN A 69 0.83 -14.17 -6.92
C GLN A 69 -0.43 -14.11 -6.03
N SER A 70 -0.40 -13.49 -4.85
CA SER A 70 -1.55 -13.46 -3.92
C SER A 70 -2.65 -12.49 -4.34
N LEU A 71 -2.35 -11.44 -5.10
CA LEU A 71 -3.37 -10.50 -5.62
C LEU A 71 -4.00 -10.97 -6.94
N ASN A 72 -3.43 -11.99 -7.57
CA ASN A 72 -3.93 -12.59 -8.82
C ASN A 72 -4.67 -13.93 -8.61
N SER A 73 -4.89 -14.37 -7.36
CA SER A 73 -5.45 -15.70 -7.06
C SER A 73 -6.94 -15.89 -7.40
N ARG A 74 -7.51 -15.03 -8.26
CA ARG A 74 -8.80 -15.31 -8.93
C ARG A 74 -8.64 -15.89 -10.34
N VAL A 75 -7.42 -16.11 -10.82
CA VAL A 75 -7.18 -16.85 -12.06
C VAL A 75 -6.53 -18.18 -11.71
N SER A 76 -7.31 -19.24 -11.95
CA SER A 76 -7.00 -20.64 -11.71
C SER A 76 -5.66 -21.09 -12.31
N GLY A 77 -5.11 -22.13 -11.70
CA GLY A 77 -3.72 -22.52 -11.77
C GLY A 77 -3.15 -22.84 -13.14
N TYR A 78 -1.87 -22.51 -13.29
CA TYR A 78 -0.93 -23.24 -14.12
C TYR A 78 0.39 -23.38 -13.35
N SER A 79 0.76 -24.63 -13.15
CA SER A 79 1.99 -25.12 -12.56
C SER A 79 3.19 -24.79 -13.44
N PHE A 80 4.25 -24.23 -12.85
CA PHE A 80 5.67 -24.37 -13.27
C PHE A 80 6.46 -24.20 -11.95
N GLY A 81 7.15 -25.20 -11.39
CA GLY A 81 8.18 -26.04 -12.00
C GLY A 81 9.54 -25.44 -11.61
N ASP A 82 10.27 -26.12 -10.72
CA ASP A 82 11.64 -25.81 -10.28
C ASP A 82 12.58 -25.47 -11.45
N THR A 83 13.50 -24.51 -11.22
CA THR A 83 14.85 -24.29 -11.82
C THR A 83 15.23 -22.81 -11.57
N PHE A 84 16.30 -22.40 -10.89
CA PHE A 84 17.56 -23.00 -10.42
C PHE A 84 17.89 -22.49 -9.02
#